data_AF-A0A2T0XTI2-F1
#
_entry.id   AF-A0A2T0XTI2-F1
#
_cell.length_a   1.000
_cell.length_b   1.000
_cell.length_c   1.000
_cell.angle_alpha   90.00
_cell.angle_beta   90.00
_cell.angle_gamma   90.00
#
_symmetry.space_group_name_H-M   'P 1'
#
loop_
_entity.id
_entity.type
_entity.pdbx_description
1 polymer ?
#
loop_
_entity_poly.entity_id
_entity_poly.type
_entity_poly.pdbx_seq_one_letter_code
_entity_poly.pdbx_strand_id
1 'polypeptide(L)'
;MNRQFYEKVFSTQRMEKYFKRYPDNEFKAIEHYHLNIELSESFYSVLSIFEVALRNSLNRELTGYFGTKDWYLKIESVPGLKNLKNSINTAKKHIANRDENISANKVVAELTLGFWVRLLNA
;
A
#
# COMPACT_ATOMS: atom_id res chain seq x y z
N MET A 1 7.78 24.52 -17.19
CA MET A 1 6.48 24.44 -16.49
C MET A 1 6.52 25.45 -15.35
N ASN A 2 5.42 26.16 -15.07
CA ASN A 2 5.39 27.24 -14.07
C ASN A 2 4.51 26.89 -12.86
N ARG A 3 4.48 27.74 -11.84
CA ARG A 3 3.74 27.57 -10.58
C ARG A 3 2.26 27.29 -10.80
N GLN A 4 1.62 28.05 -11.69
CA GLN A 4 0.20 27.85 -12.01
C GLN A 4 -0.07 26.46 -12.57
N PHE A 5 0.82 25.91 -13.38
CA PHE A 5 0.71 24.53 -13.86
C PHE A 5 0.79 23.52 -12.71
N TYR A 6 1.80 23.63 -11.83
CA TYR A 6 1.97 22.68 -10.72
C TYR A 6 0.83 22.75 -9.70
N GLU A 7 0.37 23.95 -9.33
CA GLU A 7 -0.77 24.11 -8.40
C GLU A 7 -2.07 23.57 -9.02
N LYS A 8 -2.28 23.73 -10.33
CA LYS A 8 -3.45 23.18 -11.03
C LYS A 8 -3.43 21.65 -11.10
N VAL A 9 -2.26 21.05 -11.39
CA VAL A 9 -2.14 19.60 -11.59
C VAL A 9 -2.02 18.84 -10.27
N PHE A 10 -1.28 19.37 -9.30
CA PHE A 10 -0.97 18.67 -8.04
C PHE A 10 -1.71 19.21 -6.83
N SER A 11 -2.59 20.20 -6.99
CA SER A 11 -3.23 21.03 -5.95
C SER A 11 -2.31 22.07 -5.31
N THR A 12 -2.90 23.21 -4.94
CA THR A 12 -2.24 24.27 -4.20
C THR A 12 -1.68 23.74 -2.87
N GLN A 13 -2.45 22.97 -2.11
CA GLN A 13 -2.06 22.47 -0.79
C GLN A 13 -0.81 21.57 -0.86
N ARG A 14 -0.68 20.76 -1.92
CA ARG A 14 0.51 19.90 -2.11
C ARG A 14 1.76 20.71 -2.38
N MET A 15 1.63 21.78 -3.17
CA MET A 15 2.76 22.59 -3.63
C MET A 15 3.11 23.73 -2.66
N GLU A 16 2.17 24.14 -1.82
CA GLU A 16 2.26 25.29 -0.92
C GLU A 16 3.53 25.27 -0.07
N LYS A 17 3.88 24.11 0.51
CA LYS A 17 5.08 23.97 1.35
C LYS A 17 6.39 24.25 0.60
N TYR A 18 6.45 23.99 -0.71
CA TYR A 18 7.65 24.22 -1.52
C TYR A 18 7.74 25.69 -1.94
N PHE A 19 6.63 26.30 -2.39
CA PHE A 19 6.61 27.71 -2.77
C PHE A 19 6.74 28.65 -1.56
N LYS A 20 6.21 28.28 -0.39
CA LYS A 20 6.47 29.02 0.87
C LYS A 20 7.93 28.96 1.30
N ARG A 21 8.64 27.87 0.99
CA ARG A 21 10.06 27.70 1.32
C ARG A 21 10.96 28.54 0.41
N TYR A 22 10.54 28.82 -0.83
CA TYR A 22 11.27 29.62 -1.81
C TYR A 22 10.34 30.66 -2.47
N PRO A 23 9.94 31.72 -1.73
CA PRO A 23 8.95 32.70 -2.22
C PRO A 23 9.41 33.44 -3.48
N ASP A 24 10.72 33.71 -3.59
CA ASP A 24 11.30 34.48 -4.70
C ASP A 24 11.96 33.60 -5.77
N ASN A 25 11.94 32.28 -5.60
CA ASN A 25 12.61 31.35 -6.51
C ASN A 25 11.72 30.14 -6.80
N GLU A 26 10.80 30.36 -7.75
CA GLU A 26 9.87 29.34 -8.24
C GLU A 26 10.59 28.10 -8.79
N PHE A 27 11.70 28.30 -9.51
CA PHE A 27 12.50 27.20 -10.06
C PHE A 27 12.99 26.26 -8.97
N LYS A 28 13.56 26.83 -7.89
CA LYS A 28 14.05 26.05 -6.75
C LYS A 28 12.94 25.33 -5.97
N ALA A 29 11.74 25.92 -5.91
CA ALA A 29 10.58 25.25 -5.34
C ALA A 29 10.15 24.02 -6.15
N ILE A 30 10.11 24.16 -7.48
CA ILE A 30 9.79 23.06 -8.39
C ILE A 30 10.87 21.97 -8.34
N GLU A 31 12.15 22.35 -8.35
CA GLU A 31 13.28 21.43 -8.20
C GLU A 31 13.21 20.65 -6.88
N HIS A 32 12.91 21.31 -5.76
CA HIS A 32 12.74 20.64 -4.47
C HIS A 32 11.57 19.65 -4.49
N TYR A 33 10.47 19.96 -5.16
CA TYR A 33 9.38 19.00 -5.35
C TYR A 33 9.84 17.77 -6.14
N HIS A 34 10.59 17.96 -7.24
CA HIS A 34 11.14 16.86 -8.04
C HIS A 34 12.08 15.97 -7.23
N LEU A 35 13.04 16.55 -6.50
CA LEU A 35 13.95 15.80 -5.63
C LEU A 35 13.19 14.98 -4.58
N ASN A 36 12.09 15.51 -4.04
CA ASN A 36 11.25 14.76 -3.11
C ASN A 36 10.57 13.54 -3.80
N ILE A 37 10.17 13.67 -5.06
CA ILE A 37 9.61 12.56 -5.83
C ILE A 37 10.69 11.53 -6.14
N GLU A 38 11.86 11.93 -6.62
CA GLU A 38 13.00 11.04 -6.91
C GLU A 38 13.45 10.27 -5.66
N LEU A 39 13.52 10.96 -4.52
CA LEU A 39 13.83 10.32 -3.26
C LEU A 39 12.74 9.30 -2.89
N SER A 40 11.46 9.66 -3.02
CA SER A 40 10.34 8.75 -2.73
C SER A 40 10.35 7.52 -3.65
N GLU A 41 10.69 7.70 -4.92
CA GLU A 41 10.83 6.63 -5.91
C GLU A 41 11.92 5.63 -5.52
N SER A 42 13.06 6.12 -5.01
CA SER A 42 14.17 5.24 -4.58
C SER A 42 13.79 4.21 -3.51
N PHE A 43 12.75 4.50 -2.72
CA PHE A 43 12.24 3.57 -1.70
C PHE A 43 11.30 2.49 -2.25
N TYR A 44 10.79 2.64 -3.48
CA TYR A 44 9.77 1.73 -4.01
C TYR A 44 10.27 0.28 -4.10
N SER A 45 11.51 0.08 -4.54
CA SER A 45 12.12 -1.25 -4.63
C SER A 45 12.27 -1.91 -3.25
N VAL A 46 12.76 -1.16 -2.25
CA VAL A 46 12.94 -1.67 -0.88
C VAL A 46 11.59 -1.99 -0.25
N LEU A 47 10.59 -1.13 -0.45
CA LEU A 47 9.24 -1.34 0.07
C LEU A 47 8.58 -2.57 -0.56
N SER A 48 8.77 -2.80 -1.86
CA SER A 48 8.26 -3.97 -2.57
C SER A 48 8.85 -5.27 -2.02
N ILE A 49 10.18 -5.31 -1.80
CA ILE A 49 10.87 -6.47 -1.21
C ILE A 49 10.37 -6.71 0.22
N PHE A 50 10.27 -5.65 1.02
CA PHE A 50 9.79 -5.72 2.39
C PHE A 50 8.37 -6.31 2.46
N GLU A 51 7.44 -5.83 1.62
CA GLU A 51 6.06 -6.31 1.59
C GLU A 51 5.99 -7.82 1.29
N VAL A 52 6.73 -8.30 0.29
CA VAL A 52 6.76 -9.73 -0.07
C VAL A 52 7.35 -10.57 1.07
N ALA A 53 8.46 -10.13 1.66
CA ALA A 53 9.11 -10.83 2.76
C ALA A 53 8.22 -10.91 4.01
N LEU A 54 7.57 -9.80 4.37
CA LEU A 54 6.64 -9.72 5.50
C LEU A 54 5.44 -10.64 5.27
N ARG A 55 4.76 -10.50 4.13
CA ARG A 55 3.61 -11.33 3.74
C ARG A 55 3.93 -12.81 3.83
N ASN A 56 5.04 -13.24 3.21
CA ASN A 56 5.39 -14.66 3.14
C ASN A 56 5.70 -15.22 4.53
N SER A 57 6.37 -14.42 5.38
CA SER A 57 6.68 -14.81 6.75
C SER A 57 5.40 -14.95 7.59
N LEU A 58 4.53 -13.94 7.56
CA LEU A 58 3.26 -13.99 8.28
C LEU A 58 2.35 -15.12 7.79
N ASN A 59 2.25 -15.31 6.48
CA ASN A 59 1.45 -16.40 5.91
C ASN A 59 1.92 -17.78 6.39
N ARG A 60 3.24 -17.99 6.50
CA ARG A 60 3.80 -19.24 7.04
C ARG A 60 3.37 -19.45 8.49
N GLU A 61 3.59 -18.47 9.36
CA GLU A 61 3.25 -18.58 10.78
C GLU A 61 1.75 -18.74 11.01
N LEU A 62 0.93 -17.98 10.29
CA LEU A 62 -0.54 -18.04 10.41
C LEU A 62 -1.10 -19.38 9.88
N THR A 63 -0.52 -19.91 8.80
CA THR A 63 -0.87 -21.25 8.31
C THR A 63 -0.59 -22.31 9.38
N GLY A 64 0.56 -22.22 10.05
CA GLY A 64 0.92 -23.11 11.16
C GLY A 64 -0.04 -22.97 12.35
N TYR A 65 -0.29 -21.75 12.80
CA TYR A 65 -1.16 -21.46 13.94
C TYR A 65 -2.62 -21.91 13.72
N PHE A 66 -3.19 -21.62 12.55
CA PHE A 66 -4.58 -21.96 12.23
C PHE A 66 -4.77 -23.38 11.66
N GLY A 67 -3.67 -24.08 11.37
CA GLY A 67 -3.67 -25.43 10.79
C GLY A 67 -4.29 -25.52 9.39
N THR A 68 -4.37 -24.41 8.66
CA THR A 68 -4.93 -24.37 7.29
C THR A 68 -4.30 -23.26 6.46
N LYS A 69 -4.13 -23.52 5.17
CA LYS A 69 -3.68 -22.51 4.19
C LYS A 69 -4.71 -21.39 4.01
N ASP A 70 -5.98 -21.68 4.27
CA ASP A 70 -7.08 -20.71 4.22
C ASP A 70 -7.32 -20.04 5.58
N TRP A 71 -6.25 -19.74 6.32
CA TRP A 71 -6.30 -19.14 7.65
C TRP A 71 -7.07 -17.80 7.65
N TYR A 72 -7.02 -17.07 6.54
CA TYR A 72 -7.72 -15.79 6.36
C TYR A 72 -9.26 -15.94 6.42
N LEU A 73 -9.81 -17.14 6.26
CA LEU A 73 -11.24 -17.41 6.50
C LEU A 73 -11.57 -17.48 7.99
N LYS A 74 -10.59 -17.80 8.83
CA LYS A 74 -10.75 -17.93 10.29
C LYS A 74 -10.53 -16.61 11.02
N ILE A 75 -10.03 -15.55 10.38
CA ILE A 75 -9.77 -14.29 11.09
C ILE A 75 -11.05 -13.58 11.54
N GLU A 76 -12.19 -13.84 10.89
CA GLU A 76 -13.47 -13.22 11.29
C GLU A 76 -13.93 -13.66 12.69
N SER A 77 -13.47 -14.84 13.15
CA SER A 77 -13.77 -15.31 14.51
C SER A 77 -12.84 -14.70 15.57
N VAL A 78 -11.78 -13.99 15.16
CA VAL A 78 -10.86 -13.30 16.06
C VAL A 78 -11.41 -11.90 16.37
N PRO A 79 -11.62 -11.55 17.65
CA PRO A 79 -11.99 -10.19 18.05
C PRO A 79 -11.04 -9.14 17.47
N GLY A 80 -11.56 -8.01 16.99
CA GLY A 80 -10.76 -6.93 16.38
C GLY A 80 -10.50 -7.09 14.87
N LEU A 81 -10.53 -8.31 14.32
CA LEU A 81 -10.13 -8.56 12.92
C LEU A 81 -11.26 -8.56 11.89
N LYS A 82 -12.52 -8.39 12.31
CA LYS A 82 -13.69 -8.41 11.40
C LYS A 82 -13.59 -7.42 10.24
N ASN A 83 -12.95 -6.27 10.47
CA ASN A 83 -12.82 -5.20 9.47
C ASN A 83 -11.89 -5.57 8.29
N LEU A 84 -11.08 -6.64 8.43
CA LEU A 84 -10.20 -7.12 7.37
C LEU A 84 -10.92 -7.92 6.28
N LYS A 85 -12.16 -8.35 6.54
CA LYS A 85 -13.00 -9.10 5.59
C LYS A 85 -13.13 -8.39 4.24
N ASN A 86 -13.25 -7.06 4.25
CA ASN A 86 -13.41 -6.28 3.03
C ASN A 86 -12.19 -6.42 2.11
N SER A 87 -10.98 -6.39 2.66
CA SER A 87 -9.75 -6.59 1.89
C SER A 87 -9.68 -7.98 1.26
N ILE A 88 -10.08 -9.02 1.99
CA ILE A 88 -10.14 -10.41 1.49
C ILE A 88 -11.16 -10.55 0.36
N ASN A 89 -12.35 -9.96 0.53
CA ASN A 89 -13.39 -10.00 -0.50
C ASN A 89 -12.97 -9.25 -1.76
N THR A 90 -12.33 -8.09 -1.62
CA THR A 90 -11.76 -7.34 -2.74
C THR A 90 -10.70 -8.16 -3.46
N ALA A 91 -9.79 -8.80 -2.73
CA ALA A 91 -8.79 -9.71 -3.31
C ALA A 91 -9.43 -10.84 -4.13
N LYS A 92 -10.43 -11.53 -3.55
CA LYS A 92 -11.18 -12.59 -4.26
C LYS A 92 -11.87 -12.08 -5.52
N LYS A 93 -12.47 -10.89 -5.47
CA LYS A 93 -13.10 -10.25 -6.64
C LYS A 93 -12.08 -9.94 -7.72
N HIS A 94 -10.91 -9.41 -7.38
CA HIS A 94 -9.86 -9.12 -8.37
C HIS A 94 -9.37 -10.39 -9.07
N ILE A 95 -9.18 -11.49 -8.34
CA ILE A 95 -8.79 -12.78 -8.91
C ILE A 95 -9.90 -13.30 -9.83
N ALA A 96 -11.16 -13.26 -9.39
CA ALA A 96 -12.30 -13.71 -10.18
C ALA A 96 -12.48 -12.88 -11.47
N ASN A 97 -12.26 -11.56 -11.41
CA ASN A 97 -12.33 -10.67 -12.57
C ASN A 97 -11.24 -10.93 -13.62
N ARG A 98 -10.19 -11.68 -13.27
CA ARG A 98 -9.14 -12.15 -14.19
C ARG A 98 -9.44 -13.55 -14.74
N ASP A 99 -10.65 -14.09 -14.51
CA ASP A 99 -11.06 -15.46 -14.84
C ASP A 99 -10.13 -16.54 -14.26
N GLU A 100 -9.54 -16.24 -13.10
CA GLU A 100 -8.60 -17.10 -12.42
C GLU A 100 -9.26 -17.89 -11.27
N ASN A 101 -8.85 -19.14 -11.10
CA ASN A 101 -9.26 -19.93 -9.93
C ASN A 101 -8.74 -19.30 -8.63
N ILE A 102 -9.65 -19.08 -7.68
CA ILE A 102 -9.32 -18.57 -6.35
C ILE A 102 -8.60 -19.67 -5.56
N SER A 103 -7.42 -19.34 -5.03
CA SER A 103 -6.64 -20.20 -4.14
C SER A 103 -6.04 -19.39 -3.00
N ALA A 104 -5.71 -20.04 -1.89
CA ALA A 104 -5.08 -19.39 -0.73
C ALA A 104 -3.86 -18.55 -1.11
N ASN A 105 -2.97 -19.11 -1.94
CA ASN A 105 -1.75 -18.43 -2.38
C ASN A 105 -2.07 -17.16 -3.17
N LYS A 106 -3.08 -17.20 -4.06
CA LYS A 106 -3.50 -16.03 -4.84
C LYS A 106 -4.17 -14.98 -3.95
N VAL A 107 -5.04 -15.39 -3.03
CA VAL A 107 -5.67 -14.47 -2.08
C VAL A 107 -4.61 -13.75 -1.27
N VAL A 108 -3.68 -14.49 -0.67
CA VAL A 108 -2.58 -13.91 0.11
C VAL A 108 -1.74 -12.98 -0.76
N ALA A 109 -1.42 -13.37 -2.00
CA ALA A 109 -0.64 -12.54 -2.91
C ALA A 109 -1.32 -11.23 -3.31
N GLU A 110 -2.64 -11.19 -3.38
CA GLU A 110 -3.44 -10.01 -3.73
C GLU A 110 -3.62 -9.05 -2.54
N LEU A 111 -3.31 -9.47 -1.31
CA LEU A 111 -3.40 -8.61 -0.13
C LEU A 111 -2.20 -7.65 -0.06
N THR A 112 -2.50 -6.36 -0.11
CA THR A 112 -1.51 -5.28 -0.05
C THR A 112 -0.89 -5.11 1.34
N LEU A 113 0.24 -4.41 1.43
CA LEU A 113 0.90 -4.06 2.69
C LEU A 113 -0.07 -3.50 3.74
N GLY A 114 -1.05 -2.70 3.32
CA GLY A 114 -2.05 -2.12 4.22
C GLY A 114 -2.91 -3.15 4.96
N PHE A 115 -3.16 -4.32 4.37
CA PHE A 115 -3.82 -5.43 5.09
C PHE A 115 -2.93 -5.95 6.23
N TRP A 116 -1.66 -6.21 5.95
CA TRP A 116 -0.71 -6.76 6.93
C TRP A 116 -0.45 -5.80 8.08
N VAL A 117 -0.36 -4.50 7.81
CA VAL A 117 -0.25 -3.46 8.85
C VAL A 117 -1.49 -3.43 9.73
N ARG A 118 -2.70 -3.56 9.18
CA ARG A 118 -3.93 -3.60 9.98
C ARG A 118 -4.06 -4.88 10.80
N LEU A 119 -3.62 -6.01 10.26
CA LEU A 119 -3.59 -7.29 10.97
C LEU A 119 -2.75 -7.23 12.24
N LEU A 120 -1.62 -6.52 12.21
CA LEU A 120 -0.70 -6.39 13.34
C LEU A 120 -1.08 -5.28 14.34
N ASN A 121 -1.94 -4.34 13.95
CA ASN A 121 -2.36 -3.20 14.78
C ASN A 121 -3.78 -3.36 15.36
N ALA A 122 -4.35 -4.56 15.28
CA ALA A 122 -5.72 -4.83 15.71
C ALA A 122 -5.83 -5.19 17.19
#